data_AF-A0A2T4X1B4-F1
#
_entry.id   AF-A0A2T4X1B4-F1
#
_cell.length_a   1.000
_cell.length_b   1.000
_cell.length_c   1.000
_cell.angle_alpha   90.00
_cell.angle_beta   90.00
_cell.angle_gamma   90.00
#
_symmetry.space_group_name_H-M   'P 1'
#
loop_
_entity.id
_entity.type
_entity.pdbx_description
1 polymer ?
#
loop_
_entity_poly.entity_id
_entity_poly.type
_entity_poly.pdbx_seq_one_letter_code
_entity_poly.pdbx_strand_id
1 'polypeptide(L)'
;MEIRFFQVVVPLVALLFMANQGLRYRRGRLNLGEALFSGLLWIGVALLAVFPDEISNFVAALFGFKSNTNAVLFLGLGILFYFQYRIYRLQVAQRRAITELNRQLALDRFEKAQAPS
;
A
#
# COMPACT_ATOMS: atom_id res chain seq x y z
N MET A 1 33.46 7.53 -7.42
CA MET A 1 32.02 7.26 -7.19
C MET A 1 31.80 7.37 -5.69
N GLU A 2 31.14 8.43 -5.21
CA GLU A 2 30.75 8.49 -3.81
C GLU A 2 29.51 7.63 -3.63
N ILE A 3 29.70 6.43 -3.06
CA ILE A 3 28.59 5.56 -2.70
C ILE A 3 27.85 6.25 -1.56
N ARG A 4 26.73 6.89 -1.88
CA ARG A 4 25.91 7.57 -0.88
C ARG A 4 25.15 6.50 -0.11
N PHE A 5 25.19 6.52 1.23
CA PHE A 5 24.63 5.49 2.12
C PHE A 5 23.20 5.05 1.74
N PHE A 6 22.37 5.95 1.22
CA PHE A 6 21.01 5.64 0.78
C PHE A 6 20.94 4.63 -0.38
N GLN A 7 21.95 4.58 -1.25
CA GLN A 7 21.98 3.65 -2.40
C GLN A 7 22.20 2.20 -1.99
N VAL A 8 22.67 1.95 -0.76
CA VAL A 8 22.88 0.58 -0.23
C VAL A 8 21.77 0.20 0.75
N VAL A 9 21.36 1.13 1.61
CA VAL A 9 20.33 0.88 2.63
C VAL A 9 18.97 0.62 1.99
N VAL A 10 18.57 1.41 0.98
CA VAL A 10 17.22 1.29 0.41
C VAL A 10 17.02 -0.03 -0.36
N PRO A 11 17.96 -0.51 -1.20
CA PRO A 11 17.82 -1.83 -1.82
C PRO A 11 17.83 -2.98 -0.82
N LEU A 12 18.62 -2.86 0.26
CA LEU A 12 18.70 -3.90 1.30
C LEU A 12 17.39 -4.00 2.09
N VAL A 13 16.75 -2.86 2.38
CA VAL A 13 15.40 -2.80 2.97
C VAL A 13 14.37 -3.36 1.98
N ALA A 14 14.43 -3.00 0.70
CA ALA A 14 13.52 -3.53 -0.32
C ALA A 14 13.63 -5.06 -0.45
N LEU A 15 14.85 -5.61 -0.39
CA LEU A 15 15.11 -7.06 -0.36
C LEU A 15 14.49 -7.74 0.87
N LEU A 16 14.65 -7.14 2.06
CA LEU A 16 14.03 -7.66 3.29
C LEU A 16 12.50 -7.68 3.19
N PHE A 17 11.91 -6.62 2.63
CA PHE A 17 10.46 -6.57 2.44
C PHE A 17 9.97 -7.57 1.38
N MET A 18 10.69 -7.73 0.27
CA MET A 18 10.41 -8.78 -0.73
C MET A 18 10.52 -10.18 -0.11
N ALA A 19 11.55 -10.44 0.69
CA ALA A 19 11.73 -11.73 1.37
C ALA A 19 10.59 -12.01 2.36
N ASN A 20 10.20 -11.02 3.16
CA ASN A 20 9.05 -11.13 4.07
C ASN A 20 7.74 -11.38 3.32
N GLN A 21 7.53 -10.73 2.18
CA GLN A 21 6.35 -10.95 1.33
C GLN A 21 6.34 -12.36 0.71
N GLY A 22 7.50 -12.83 0.23
CA GLY A 22 7.66 -14.20 -0.25
C GLY A 22 7.40 -15.26 0.83
N LEU A 23 7.83 -15.00 2.07
CA LEU A 23 7.50 -15.84 3.23
C LEU A 23 5.99 -15.85 3.53
N ARG A 24 5.31 -14.71 3.43
CA ARG A 24 3.85 -14.61 3.63
C ARG A 24 3.05 -15.28 2.51
N TYR A 25 3.55 -15.22 1.28
CA TYR A 25 2.99 -15.93 0.12
C TYR A 25 3.11 -17.45 0.28
N ARG A 26 4.30 -17.96 0.67
CA ARG A 26 4.49 -19.42 0.92
C ARG A 26 3.64 -19.96 2.06
N ARG A 27 3.19 -19.11 3.00
CA ARG A 27 2.26 -19.50 4.08
C ARG A 27 0.78 -19.54 3.64
N GLY A 28 0.48 -19.33 2.36
CA GLY A 28 -0.88 -19.46 1.80
C GLY A 28 -1.86 -18.37 2.26
N ARG A 29 -1.37 -17.29 2.88
CA ARG A 29 -2.20 -16.20 3.44
C ARG A 29 -2.34 -14.97 2.53
N LEU A 30 -1.76 -15.00 1.33
CA LEU A 30 -1.79 -13.88 0.38
C LEU A 30 -2.38 -14.33 -0.95
N ASN A 31 -3.30 -13.52 -1.46
CA ASN A 31 -3.85 -13.71 -2.80
C ASN A 31 -2.76 -13.37 -3.84
N LEU A 32 -2.68 -14.09 -4.96
CA LEU A 32 -1.71 -13.87 -6.05
C LEU A 32 -1.64 -12.40 -6.50
N GLY A 33 -2.79 -11.72 -6.53
CA GLY A 33 -2.87 -10.29 -6.85
C GLY A 33 -2.21 -9.37 -5.82
N GLU A 34 -2.28 -9.68 -4.51
CA GLU A 34 -1.64 -8.88 -3.47
C GLU A 34 -0.11 -9.05 -3.49
N ALA A 35 0.37 -10.25 -3.79
CA ALA A 35 1.79 -10.52 -3.94
C ALA A 35 2.37 -9.78 -5.16
N LEU A 36 1.68 -9.80 -6.30
CA LEU A 36 2.08 -9.07 -7.51
C LEU A 36 2.06 -7.55 -7.31
N PHE A 37 0.98 -7.01 -6.74
CA PHE A 37 0.86 -5.57 -6.48
C PHE A 37 1.98 -5.08 -5.56
N SER A 38 2.26 -5.85 -4.51
CA SER A 38 3.33 -5.52 -3.58
C SER A 38 4.71 -5.65 -4.21
N GLY A 39 4.94 -6.69 -5.03
CA GLY A 39 6.19 -6.87 -5.76
C GLY A 39 6.48 -5.69 -6.68
N LEU A 40 5.48 -5.26 -7.46
CA LEU A 40 5.55 -4.06 -8.30
C LEU A 40 5.89 -2.80 -7.50
N LEU A 41 5.29 -2.63 -6.32
CA LEU A 41 5.56 -1.49 -5.45
C LEU A 41 7.02 -1.49 -4.97
N TRP A 42 7.53 -2.63 -4.48
CA TRP A 42 8.92 -2.74 -4.03
C TRP A 42 9.93 -2.60 -5.16
N ILE A 43 9.61 -3.09 -6.37
CA ILE A 43 10.41 -2.86 -7.57
C ILE A 43 10.47 -1.36 -7.88
N GLY A 44 9.33 -0.66 -7.86
CA GLY A 44 9.29 0.79 -8.06
C GLY A 44 10.15 1.56 -7.04
N VAL A 45 10.11 1.18 -5.77
CA VAL A 45 10.96 1.76 -4.72
C VAL A 45 12.45 1.47 -4.95
N ALA A 46 12.79 0.25 -5.37
CA ALA A 46 14.17 -0.11 -5.69
C ALA A 46 14.70 0.68 -6.91
N LEU A 47 13.90 0.86 -7.96
CA LEU A 47 14.24 1.70 -9.12
C LEU A 47 14.44 3.16 -8.73
N LEU A 48 13.58 3.70 -7.86
CA LEU A 48 13.72 5.04 -7.26
C LEU A 48 15.05 5.23 -6.52
N ALA A 49 15.53 4.18 -5.84
CA ALA A 49 16.77 4.21 -5.10
C ALA A 49 18.02 4.13 -5.98
N VAL A 50 17.95 3.36 -7.07
CA VAL A 50 19.08 3.15 -7.99
C VAL A 50 19.28 4.35 -8.91
N PHE A 51 18.19 5.00 -9.37
CA PHE A 51 18.23 6.15 -10.28
C PHE A 51 17.52 7.39 -9.70
N PRO A 52 18.06 7.99 -8.62
CA PRO A 52 17.43 9.15 -8.00
C PRO A 52 17.37 10.34 -8.95
N ASP A 53 18.41 10.57 -9.75
CA ASP A 53 18.54 11.77 -10.59
C ASP A 53 17.58 11.76 -11.80
N GLU A 54 17.43 10.62 -12.48
CA GLU A 54 16.53 10.47 -13.65
C GLU A 54 15.05 10.60 -13.27
N ILE A 55 14.64 9.94 -12.18
CA ILE A 55 13.25 9.99 -11.73
C ILE A 55 12.93 11.38 -11.17
N SER A 56 13.88 11.99 -10.47
CA SER A 56 13.71 13.33 -9.96
C SER A 56 13.58 14.36 -11.09
N ASN A 57 14.36 14.24 -12.16
CA ASN A 57 14.23 15.05 -13.37
C ASN A 57 12.88 14.84 -14.08
N PHE A 58 12.43 13.59 -14.24
CA PHE A 58 11.15 13.27 -14.89
C PHE A 58 9.96 13.85 -14.10
N VAL A 59 9.98 13.71 -12.78
CA VAL A 59 8.92 14.25 -11.90
C VAL A 59 8.97 15.77 -11.86
N ALA A 60 10.15 16.38 -11.83
CA ALA A 60 10.31 17.83 -11.90
C ALA A 60 9.78 18.41 -13.23
N ALA A 61 10.00 17.71 -14.36
CA ALA A 61 9.48 18.10 -15.66
C ALA A 61 7.95 17.96 -15.74
N LEU A 62 7.37 16.91 -15.15
CA LEU A 62 5.92 16.68 -15.16
C LEU A 62 5.16 17.65 -14.24
N PHE A 63 5.74 18.02 -13.09
CA PHE A 63 5.11 18.90 -12.10
C PHE A 63 5.58 20.37 -12.14
N GLY A 64 6.62 20.71 -12.93
CA GLY A 64 7.12 22.08 -13.10
C GLY A 64 7.95 22.61 -11.93
N PHE A 65 8.54 21.75 -11.09
CA PHE A 65 9.34 22.16 -9.95
C PHE A 65 10.78 22.54 -10.36
N LYS A 66 11.27 23.71 -9.91
CA LYS A 66 12.67 24.15 -10.10
C LYS A 66 13.72 23.32 -9.32
N SER A 67 13.28 22.51 -8.36
CA SER A 67 14.15 21.68 -7.51
C SER A 67 13.73 20.22 -7.59
N ASN A 68 14.66 19.41 -8.09
CA ASN A 68 14.55 17.97 -8.29
C ASN A 68 14.14 17.24 -7.00
N THR A 69 14.87 17.45 -5.90
CA THR A 69 14.63 16.72 -4.63
C THR A 69 13.24 16.94 -4.05
N ASN A 70 12.71 18.16 -4.16
CA ASN A 70 11.40 18.49 -3.60
C ASN A 70 10.27 17.84 -4.40
N ALA A 71 10.44 17.69 -5.72
CA ALA A 71 9.42 17.10 -6.59
C ALA A 71 9.10 15.64 -6.21
N VAL A 72 10.14 14.85 -5.90
CA VAL A 72 9.99 13.46 -5.44
C VAL A 72 9.29 13.38 -4.09
N LEU A 73 9.62 14.30 -3.16
CA LEU A 73 8.97 14.38 -1.86
C LEU A 73 7.48 14.71 -1.97
N PHE A 74 7.11 15.70 -2.79
CA PHE A 74 5.71 16.05 -3.01
C PHE A 74 4.92 14.93 -3.69
N LEU A 75 5.52 14.25 -4.67
CA LEU A 75 4.89 13.10 -5.33
C LEU A 75 4.70 11.94 -4.35
N GLY A 76 5.73 11.61 -3.56
CA GLY A 76 5.64 10.58 -2.53
C GLY A 76 4.57 10.89 -1.49
N LEU A 77 4.52 12.14 -1.02
CA LEU A 77 3.46 12.61 -0.12
C LEU A 77 2.08 12.51 -0.76
N GLY A 78 1.91 12.94 -2.02
CA GLY A 78 0.65 12.84 -2.74
C GLY A 78 0.15 11.39 -2.86
N ILE A 79 1.05 10.47 -3.21
CA ILE A 79 0.74 9.03 -3.28
C ILE A 79 0.37 8.49 -1.90
N LEU A 80 1.10 8.86 -0.85
CA LEU A 80 0.80 8.44 0.53
C LEU A 80 -0.57 8.96 0.98
N PHE A 81 -0.88 10.22 0.74
CA PHE A 81 -2.20 10.80 1.05
C PHE A 81 -3.31 10.09 0.29
N TYR A 82 -3.10 9.78 -0.99
CA TYR A 82 -4.06 9.01 -1.78
C TYR A 82 -4.30 7.62 -1.19
N PHE A 83 -3.24 6.89 -0.84
CA PHE A 83 -3.38 5.57 -0.22
C PHE A 83 -4.05 5.65 1.15
N GLN A 84 -3.72 6.65 1.96
CA GLN A 84 -4.36 6.89 3.26
C GLN A 84 -5.87 7.12 3.09
N TYR A 85 -6.25 7.98 2.14
CA TYR A 85 -7.65 8.22 1.81
C TYR A 85 -8.36 6.95 1.32
N ARG A 86 -7.70 6.15 0.47
CA ARG A 86 -8.25 4.89 -0.04
C ARG A 86 -8.48 3.87 1.08
N ILE A 87 -7.53 3.73 2.01
CA ILE A 87 -7.67 2.85 3.17
C ILE A 87 -8.81 3.31 4.06
N TYR A 88 -8.91 4.62 4.34
CA TYR A 88 -10.01 5.18 5.11
C TYR A 88 -11.38 4.86 4.49
N ARG A 89 -11.53 5.06 3.18
CA ARG A 89 -12.75 4.71 2.43
C ARG A 89 -13.11 3.24 2.57
N LEU A 90 -12.11 2.35 2.46
CA LEU A 90 -12.31 0.91 2.62
C LEU A 90 -12.76 0.55 4.04
N GLN A 91 -12.15 1.16 5.07
CA GLN A 91 -12.55 0.97 6.46
C GLN A 91 -13.99 1.42 6.72
N VAL A 92 -14.42 2.55 6.15
CA VAL A 92 -15.81 3.02 6.27
C VAL A 92 -16.78 2.03 5.63
N ALA A 93 -16.46 1.51 4.44
CA ALA A 93 -17.29 0.51 3.77
C ALA A 93 -17.39 -0.79 4.59
N GLN A 94 -16.25 -1.27 5.13
CA GLN A 94 -16.21 -2.45 5.99
C GLN A 94 -17.02 -2.26 7.27
N ARG A 95 -16.91 -1.10 7.94
CA ARG A 95 -17.71 -0.79 9.13
C ARG A 95 -19.21 -0.85 8.83
N ARG A 96 -19.66 -0.28 7.72
CA ARG A 96 -21.06 -0.32 7.29
C ARG A 96 -21.53 -1.76 7.06
N ALA A 97 -20.74 -2.58 6.37
CA ALA A 97 -21.06 -3.98 6.13
C ALA A 97 -21.20 -4.78 7.44
N ILE A 98 -20.29 -4.56 8.40
CA ILE A 98 -20.35 -5.22 9.71
C ILE A 98 -21.60 -4.80 10.49
N THR A 99 -21.94 -3.50 10.50
CA THR A 99 -23.16 -3.02 11.16
C THR A 99 -24.41 -3.65 10.56
N GLU A 100 -24.49 -3.73 9.24
CA GLU A 100 -25.63 -4.33 8.54
C GLU A 100 -25.73 -5.84 8.82
N LEU A 101 -24.61 -6.56 8.80
CA LEU A 101 -24.55 -7.98 9.16
C LEU A 101 -25.02 -8.22 10.61
N ASN A 102 -24.58 -7.38 11.55
CA ASN A 102 -25.02 -7.49 12.95
C ASN A 102 -26.52 -7.20 13.09
N ARG A 103 -27.07 -6.26 12.32
CA ARG A 103 -28.51 -5.94 12.31
C ARG A 103 -29.33 -7.13 11.80
N GLN A 104 -28.91 -7.74 10.70
CA GLN A 104 -29.57 -8.93 10.14
C GLN A 104 -29.49 -10.10 11.13
N LEU A 105 -28.32 -10.35 11.73
CA LEU A 105 -28.15 -11.40 12.72
C LEU A 105 -29.03 -11.20 13.97
N ALA A 106 -29.24 -9.95 14.40
CA ALA A 106 -30.12 -9.63 15.51
C ALA A 106 -31.60 -9.91 15.19
N LEU A 107 -32.05 -9.55 13.98
CA LEU A 107 -33.40 -9.84 13.50
C LEU A 107 -33.65 -11.35 13.36
N ASP A 108 -32.74 -12.08 12.71
CA ASP A 108 -32.83 -13.54 12.57
C ASP A 108 -32.94 -14.26 13.93
N ARG A 109 -32.18 -13.78 14.93
CA ARG A 109 -32.24 -14.33 16.30
C ARG A 109 -33.57 -14.01 16.98
N PHE A 110 -34.11 -12.82 16.76
CA PHE A 110 -35.39 -12.40 17.31
C PHE A 110 -36.56 -13.18 16.71
N GLU A 111 -36.54 -13.46 15.40
CA GLU A 111 -37.54 -14.29 14.73
C GLU A 111 -37.48 -15.74 15.20
N LYS A 112 -36.28 -16.34 15.28
CA LYS A 112 -36.11 -17.70 15.81
C LYS A 112 -36.56 -17.86 17.26
N ALA A 113 -36.43 -16.82 18.08
CA ALA A 113 -36.90 -16.84 19.47
C ALA A 113 -38.43 -16.74 19.60
N GLN A 114 -39.13 -16.25 18.57
CA GLN A 114 -40.59 -16.12 18.54
C GLN A 114 -41.30 -17.21 17.73
N ALA A 115 -40.56 -18.05 17.00
CA ALA A 115 -41.14 -19.20 16.33
C ALA A 115 -41.76 -20.16 17.38
N PRO A 116 -43.07 -20.44 17.32
CA PRO A 116 -43.72 -21.36 18.25
C PRO A 116 -43.10 -22.75 18.11
N SER A 117 -42.94 -23.42 19.26
CA SER A 117 -42.37 -24.77 19.39
C SER A 117 -43.17 -25.81 18.61
#